data_AF-A0A3N5PYT1-F1
#
_entry.id   AF-A0A3N5PYT1-F1
#
_cell.length_a   1.000
_cell.length_b   1.000
_cell.length_c   1.000
_cell.angle_alpha   90.00
_cell.angle_beta   90.00
_cell.angle_gamma   90.00
#
_symmetry.space_group_name_H-M   'P 1'
#
loop_
_entity.id
_entity.type
_entity.pdbx_description
1 polymer ?
#
loop_
_entity_poly.entity_id
_entity_poly.type
_entity_poly.pdbx_seq_one_letter_code
_entity_poly.pdbx_strand_id
1 'polypeptide(L)'
;MSIRKVNQQALFNYTLNDLPPGYRITPPTYSVWYKSGYLSFDPNKKNEFNETEFQEFRFIATLFISGLSLISINKILENLKKPYAYDITKIYFNWLKREWEYLPDRPEVNVFGAVDMLISSNETGVLSELHEKINSYLSTLPKPKQKVSKTSK
;
A
#
# COMPACT_ATOMS: atom_id res chain seq x y z
N MET A 1 -6.50 15.81 -36.39
CA MET A 1 -7.26 15.82 -35.12
C MET A 1 -6.27 15.54 -34.00
N SER A 2 -5.77 16.58 -33.33
CA SER A 2 -4.71 16.44 -32.32
C SER A 2 -5.37 16.23 -30.96
N ILE A 3 -5.37 14.99 -30.47
CA ILE A 3 -5.88 14.67 -29.13
C ILE A 3 -4.93 15.34 -28.14
N ARG A 4 -5.38 16.43 -27.50
CA ARG A 4 -4.69 17.02 -26.36
C ARG A 4 -4.65 15.93 -25.28
N LYS A 5 -3.44 15.41 -24.98
CA LYS A 5 -3.19 14.64 -23.75
C LYS A 5 -3.64 15.52 -22.60
N VAL A 6 -4.77 15.18 -21.98
CA VAL A 6 -5.16 15.77 -20.70
C VAL A 6 -4.13 15.28 -19.70
N ASN A 7 -3.15 16.12 -19.41
CA ASN A 7 -2.25 15.91 -18.29
C ASN A 7 -3.07 16.24 -17.05
N GLN A 8 -3.71 15.21 -16.48
CA GLN A 8 -4.41 15.33 -15.22
C GLN A 8 -3.32 15.62 -14.18
N GLN A 9 -3.05 16.90 -13.95
CA GLN A 9 -2.15 17.35 -12.90
C GLN A 9 -2.62 16.70 -11.61
N ALA A 10 -1.72 15.99 -10.93
CA ALA A 10 -2.00 15.29 -9.69
C ALA A 10 -2.77 16.23 -8.74
N LEU A 11 -3.93 15.79 -8.27
CA LEU A 11 -4.81 16.58 -7.40
C LEU A 11 -4.18 16.91 -6.03
N PHE A 12 -3.08 16.23 -5.70
CA PHE A 12 -2.38 16.34 -4.43
C PHE A 12 -0.88 16.41 -4.67
N ASN A 13 -0.22 17.31 -3.94
CA ASN A 13 1.23 17.42 -3.86
C ASN A 13 1.70 16.71 -2.61
N TYR A 14 2.80 15.97 -2.73
CA TYR A 14 3.42 15.23 -1.63
C TYR A 14 4.74 15.87 -1.23
N THR A 15 5.15 15.63 -0.01
CA THR A 15 6.43 16.06 0.55
C THR A 15 7.16 14.85 1.13
N LEU A 16 8.45 15.02 1.46
CA LEU A 16 9.20 13.98 2.16
C LEU A 16 8.61 13.64 3.54
N ASN A 17 7.82 14.55 4.14
CA ASN A 17 7.15 14.30 5.42
C ASN A 17 5.98 13.31 5.31
N ASP A 18 5.49 13.06 4.09
CA ASP A 18 4.44 12.07 3.83
C ASP A 18 4.98 10.63 3.75
N LEU A 19 6.31 10.46 3.87
CA LEU A 19 6.92 9.15 3.98
C LEU A 19 6.67 8.54 5.36
N PRO A 20 6.52 7.20 5.47
CA PRO A 20 6.37 6.54 6.75
C PRO A 20 7.52 6.87 7.72
N PRO A 21 7.29 6.94 9.05
CA PRO A 21 8.29 7.37 10.04
C PRO A 21 9.62 6.58 10.06
N GLY A 22 9.65 5.39 9.45
CA GLY A 22 10.85 4.57 9.30
C GLY A 22 11.84 5.05 8.24
N TYR A 23 11.46 6.01 7.39
CA TYR A 23 12.30 6.52 6.30
C TYR A 23 13.22 7.64 6.82
N ARG A 24 14.34 7.28 7.45
CA ARG A 24 15.39 8.24 7.82
C ARG A 24 16.31 8.52 6.64
N ILE A 25 15.81 9.26 5.65
CA ILE A 25 16.55 9.59 4.42
C ILE A 25 16.91 11.08 4.45
N THR A 26 18.19 11.38 4.29
CA THR A 26 18.71 12.74 4.38
C THR A 26 18.98 13.33 2.98
N PRO A 27 19.07 14.67 2.85
CA PRO A 27 19.39 15.31 1.58
C PRO A 27 20.64 14.81 0.86
N PRO A 28 21.76 14.55 1.56
CA PRO A 28 22.93 13.95 0.93
C PRO A 28 22.63 12.59 0.28
N THR A 29 21.81 11.76 0.93
CA THR A 29 21.48 10.40 0.45
C THR A 29 20.74 10.45 -0.88
N TYR A 30 19.63 11.18 -0.95
CA TYR A 30 18.87 11.24 -2.20
C TYR A 30 19.55 12.09 -3.29
N SER A 31 20.50 12.97 -2.92
CA SER A 31 21.40 13.62 -3.88
C SER A 31 22.33 12.61 -4.57
N VAL A 32 22.86 11.63 -3.83
CA VAL A 32 23.64 10.52 -4.40
C VAL A 32 22.76 9.69 -5.31
N TRP A 33 21.53 9.35 -4.88
CA TRP A 33 20.60 8.59 -5.73
C TRP A 33 20.30 9.28 -7.05
N TYR A 34 20.06 10.59 -7.06
CA TYR A 34 19.89 11.34 -8.30
C TYR A 34 21.15 11.33 -9.17
N LYS A 35 22.32 11.65 -8.60
CA LYS A 35 23.60 11.69 -9.35
C LYS A 35 24.02 10.34 -9.92
N SER A 36 23.71 9.25 -9.22
CA SER A 36 23.94 7.88 -9.67
C SER A 36 22.85 7.38 -10.63
N GLY A 37 21.84 8.20 -10.93
CA GLY A 37 20.76 7.87 -11.83
C GLY A 37 19.78 6.85 -11.26
N TYR A 38 19.57 6.76 -9.96
CA TYR A 38 18.47 5.98 -9.38
C TYR A 38 17.14 6.74 -9.41
N LEU A 39 17.18 8.07 -9.30
CA LEU A 39 16.00 8.94 -9.42
C LEU A 39 15.98 9.64 -10.77
N SER A 40 14.80 9.87 -11.34
CA SER A 40 14.64 10.61 -12.60
C SER A 40 14.65 12.13 -12.41
N PHE A 41 14.51 12.61 -11.18
CA PHE A 41 14.48 14.03 -10.81
C PHE A 41 15.39 14.32 -9.61
N ASP A 42 15.76 15.58 -9.43
CA ASP A 42 16.54 16.07 -8.28
C ASP A 42 15.59 16.48 -7.14
N PRO A 43 15.52 15.73 -6.02
CA PRO A 43 14.59 16.06 -4.95
C PRO A 43 14.98 17.34 -4.20
N ASN A 44 16.22 17.83 -4.31
CA ASN A 44 16.63 19.09 -3.65
C ASN A 44 16.12 20.34 -4.37
N LYS A 45 15.71 20.23 -5.63
CA LYS A 45 15.21 21.37 -6.42
C LYS A 45 13.72 21.61 -6.23
N LYS A 46 13.07 20.81 -5.38
CA LYS A 46 11.63 20.78 -5.20
C LYS A 46 11.26 20.68 -3.73
N ASN A 47 10.26 21.46 -3.33
CA ASN A 47 9.64 21.33 -2.01
C ASN A 47 8.49 20.32 -2.02
N GLU A 48 7.89 20.09 -3.19
CA GLU A 48 6.72 19.26 -3.40
C GLU A 48 6.92 18.35 -4.61
N PHE A 49 6.43 17.12 -4.52
CA PHE A 49 6.50 16.08 -5.53
C PHE A 49 5.10 15.80 -6.07
N ASN A 50 5.01 15.58 -7.38
CA ASN A 50 3.80 14.97 -7.93
C ASN A 50 3.74 13.47 -7.57
N GLU A 51 2.59 12.82 -7.83
CA GLU A 51 2.40 11.39 -7.55
C GLU A 51 3.50 10.50 -8.15
N THR A 52 3.88 10.72 -9.41
CA THR A 52 4.90 9.91 -10.10
C THR A 52 6.28 10.05 -9.42
N GLU A 53 6.65 11.27 -9.06
CA GLU A 53 7.90 11.60 -8.35
C GLU A 53 7.91 11.01 -6.94
N PHE A 54 6.78 11.11 -6.23
CA PHE A 54 6.64 10.56 -4.89
C PHE A 54 6.72 9.02 -4.90
N GLN A 55 6.05 8.36 -5.84
CA GLN A 55 6.12 6.90 -5.99
C GLN A 55 7.53 6.45 -6.39
N GLU A 56 8.19 7.15 -7.32
CA GLU A 56 9.59 6.84 -7.67
C GLU A 56 10.51 6.98 -6.45
N PHE A 57 10.38 8.07 -5.70
CA PHE A 57 11.18 8.29 -4.50
C PHE A 57 10.93 7.18 -3.47
N ARG A 58 9.67 6.86 -3.18
CA ARG A 58 9.29 5.83 -2.21
C ARG A 58 9.79 4.45 -2.63
N PHE A 59 9.67 4.10 -3.90
CA PHE A 59 10.13 2.83 -4.46
C PHE A 59 11.65 2.67 -4.30
N ILE A 60 12.43 3.65 -4.76
CA ILE A 60 13.89 3.64 -4.61
C ILE A 60 14.31 3.62 -3.15
N ALA A 61 13.70 4.48 -2.34
CA ALA A 61 13.94 4.52 -0.91
C ALA A 61 13.74 3.15 -0.26
N THR A 62 12.66 2.44 -0.60
CA THR A 62 12.36 1.11 -0.07
C THR A 62 13.48 0.11 -0.36
N LEU A 63 14.01 0.11 -1.59
CA LEU A 63 15.09 -0.79 -1.98
C LEU A 63 16.40 -0.52 -1.23
N PHE A 64 16.73 0.76 -0.98
CA PHE A 64 17.96 1.12 -0.27
C PHE A 64 17.86 0.89 1.24
N ILE A 65 16.67 1.02 1.85
CA ILE A 65 16.49 0.77 3.29
C ILE A 65 16.27 -0.71 3.62
N SER A 66 15.98 -1.57 2.63
CA SER A 66 15.72 -2.99 2.86
C SER A 66 16.96 -3.83 3.17
N GLY A 67 18.15 -3.22 3.21
CA GLY A 67 19.43 -3.90 3.46
C GLY A 67 19.96 -4.70 2.28
N LEU A 68 19.40 -4.53 1.07
CA LEU A 68 19.91 -5.16 -0.14
C LEU A 68 21.29 -4.60 -0.51
N SER A 69 22.15 -5.47 -1.03
CA SER A 69 23.42 -5.01 -1.61
C SER A 69 23.17 -4.15 -2.84
N LEU A 70 24.09 -3.23 -3.14
CA LEU A 70 23.99 -2.38 -4.35
C LEU A 70 23.92 -3.21 -5.64
N ILE A 71 24.60 -4.36 -5.67
CA ILE A 71 24.55 -5.31 -6.80
C ILE A 71 23.13 -5.86 -6.96
N SER A 72 22.48 -6.25 -5.86
CA SER A 72 21.09 -6.73 -5.86
C SER A 72 20.12 -5.65 -6.33
N ILE A 73 20.29 -4.41 -5.85
CA ILE A 73 19.45 -3.26 -6.26
C ILE A 73 19.59 -3.04 -7.78
N ASN A 74 20.81 -2.99 -8.31
CA ASN A 74 21.04 -2.81 -9.75
C ASN A 74 20.40 -3.95 -10.56
N LYS A 75 20.48 -5.19 -10.09
CA LYS A 75 19.85 -6.35 -10.72
C LYS A 75 18.32 -6.23 -10.79
N ILE A 76 17.71 -5.77 -9.70
CA ILE A 76 16.26 -5.60 -9.57
C ILE A 76 15.75 -4.47 -10.48
N LEU A 77 16.57 -3.44 -10.69
CA LEU A 77 16.22 -2.27 -11.50
C LEU A 77 16.53 -2.44 -13.00
N GLU A 78 17.37 -3.42 -13.37
CA GLU A 78 17.93 -3.60 -14.72
C GLU A 78 16.87 -3.59 -15.84
N ASN A 79 15.71 -4.21 -15.60
CA ASN A 79 14.64 -4.36 -16.59
C ASN A 79 13.51 -3.32 -16.45
N LEU A 80 13.62 -2.40 -15.49
CA LEU A 80 12.59 -1.40 -15.25
C LEU A 80 12.85 -0.12 -16.06
N LYS A 81 11.80 0.41 -16.66
CA LYS A 81 11.84 1.75 -17.26
C LYS A 81 11.57 2.80 -16.18
N LYS A 82 12.38 3.86 -16.22
CA LYS A 82 12.14 5.08 -15.43
C LYS A 82 11.00 5.92 -16.02
N PRO A 83 10.33 6.76 -15.20
CA PRO A 83 10.48 6.85 -13.75
C PRO A 83 9.94 5.60 -13.05
N TYR A 84 10.55 5.20 -11.93
CA TYR A 84 10.14 3.99 -11.20
C TYR A 84 8.87 4.21 -10.35
N ALA A 85 7.80 4.71 -10.97
CA ALA A 85 6.54 5.07 -10.32
C ALA A 85 5.65 3.85 -10.07
N TYR A 86 6.15 2.90 -9.29
CA TYR A 86 5.43 1.69 -8.93
C TYR A 86 4.98 1.75 -7.46
N ASP A 87 3.74 1.34 -7.21
CA ASP A 87 3.25 1.17 -5.85
C ASP A 87 3.81 -0.14 -5.25
N ILE A 88 4.85 0.00 -4.43
CA ILE A 88 5.54 -1.10 -3.77
C ILE A 88 4.62 -1.99 -2.92
N THR A 89 3.42 -1.51 -2.54
CA THR A 89 2.45 -2.30 -1.78
C THR A 89 1.66 -3.30 -2.64
N LYS A 90 1.74 -3.14 -3.97
CA LYS A 90 0.99 -3.94 -4.95
C LYS A 90 1.89 -4.80 -5.84
N ILE A 91 3.21 -4.72 -5.69
CA ILE A 91 4.16 -5.47 -6.51
C ILE A 91 5.15 -6.25 -5.64
N TYR A 92 5.70 -7.31 -6.20
CA TYR A 92 6.82 -8.05 -5.61
C TYR A 92 7.81 -8.44 -6.71
N PHE A 93 9.07 -8.66 -6.31
CA PHE A 93 10.09 -9.14 -7.24
C PHE A 93 10.13 -10.67 -7.25
N ASN A 94 9.82 -11.29 -8.40
CA ASN A 94 9.95 -12.72 -8.59
C ASN A 94 11.41 -13.07 -8.90
N TRP A 95 12.13 -13.61 -7.91
CA TRP A 95 13.54 -13.99 -8.07
C TRP A 95 13.80 -15.11 -9.09
N LEU A 96 12.82 -16.00 -9.32
CA LEU A 96 12.95 -17.09 -10.29
C LEU A 96 12.88 -16.56 -11.73
N LYS A 97 11.94 -15.63 -11.99
CA LYS A 97 11.78 -14.99 -13.31
C LYS A 97 12.66 -13.75 -13.51
N ARG A 98 13.17 -13.17 -12.42
CA ARG A 98 13.87 -11.87 -12.36
C ARG A 98 13.03 -10.71 -12.91
N GLU A 99 11.76 -10.71 -12.55
CA GLU A 99 10.77 -9.75 -13.02
C GLU A 99 9.93 -9.22 -11.86
N TRP A 100 9.41 -8.01 -12.02
CA TRP A 100 8.42 -7.45 -11.11
C TRP A 100 7.03 -7.93 -11.52
N GLU A 101 6.31 -8.52 -10.59
CA GLU A 101 4.93 -8.98 -10.78
C GLU A 101 4.01 -8.23 -9.82
N TYR A 102 2.76 -8.01 -10.25
CA TYR A 102 1.73 -7.52 -9.35
C TYR A 102 1.33 -8.63 -8.39
N LEU A 103 1.13 -8.26 -7.12
CA LEU A 103 0.46 -9.16 -6.19
C LEU A 103 -0.91 -9.51 -6.80
N PRO A 104 -1.31 -10.80 -6.76
CA PRO A 104 -2.64 -11.16 -7.20
C PRO A 104 -3.64 -10.35 -6.36
N ASP A 105 -4.69 -9.84 -7.00
CA ASP A 105 -5.80 -9.21 -6.30
C ASP A 105 -6.27 -10.21 -5.25
N ARG A 106 -5.98 -9.93 -3.97
CA ARG A 106 -6.57 -10.72 -2.90
C ARG A 106 -8.05 -10.45 -3.01
N PRO A 107 -8.92 -11.47 -3.22
CA PRO A 107 -10.34 -11.22 -3.12
C PRO A 107 -10.56 -10.58 -1.76
N GLU A 108 -11.32 -9.48 -1.72
CA GLU A 108 -11.81 -8.95 -0.45
C GLU A 108 -12.34 -10.13 0.34
N VAL A 109 -11.82 -10.33 1.56
CA VAL A 109 -12.26 -11.45 2.38
C VAL A 109 -13.71 -11.19 2.72
N ASN A 110 -14.61 -11.75 1.92
CA ASN A 110 -16.03 -11.79 2.23
C ASN A 110 -16.15 -12.63 3.50
N VAL A 111 -16.31 -11.98 4.65
CA VAL A 111 -16.39 -12.63 5.96
C VAL A 111 -17.47 -13.71 5.94
N PHE A 112 -18.59 -13.45 5.27
CA PHE A 112 -19.66 -14.45 5.11
C PHE A 112 -19.22 -15.62 4.24
N GLY A 113 -18.52 -15.37 3.12
CA GLY A 113 -17.95 -16.43 2.30
C GLY A 113 -16.89 -17.27 3.03
N ALA A 114 -16.11 -16.66 3.92
CA ALA A 114 -15.17 -17.38 4.78
C ALA A 114 -15.90 -18.26 5.82
N VAL A 115 -17.01 -17.76 6.39
CA VAL A 115 -17.88 -18.56 7.26
C VAL A 115 -18.54 -19.70 6.50
N ASP A 116 -19.01 -19.48 5.27
CA ASP A 116 -19.58 -20.53 4.41
C ASP A 116 -18.56 -21.63 4.10
N MET A 117 -17.29 -21.27 3.89
CA MET A 117 -16.20 -22.24 3.74
C MET A 117 -15.99 -23.05 5.01
N LEU A 118 -15.95 -22.42 6.19
CA LEU A 118 -15.80 -23.09 7.48
C LEU A 118 -16.97 -24.05 7.78
N ILE A 119 -18.19 -23.66 7.39
CA ILE A 119 -19.37 -24.53 7.47
C ILE A 119 -19.20 -25.73 6.53
N SER A 120 -18.78 -25.47 5.28
CA SER A 120 -18.58 -26.52 4.26
C SER A 120 -17.47 -27.49 4.62
N SER A 121 -16.41 -27.03 5.30
CA SER A 121 -15.31 -27.86 5.80
C SER A 121 -15.55 -28.44 7.20
N ASN A 122 -16.71 -28.19 7.79
CA ASN A 122 -17.11 -28.69 9.11
C ASN A 122 -16.13 -28.32 10.25
N GLU A 123 -15.53 -27.13 10.17
CA GLU A 123 -14.56 -26.60 11.14
C GLU A 123 -15.26 -26.01 12.37
N THR A 124 -15.96 -26.85 13.12
CA THR A 124 -16.84 -26.45 14.23
C THR A 124 -16.12 -25.76 15.39
N GLY A 125 -14.83 -26.07 15.61
CA GLY A 125 -14.01 -25.42 16.62
C GLY A 125 -13.80 -23.93 16.33
N VAL A 126 -13.43 -23.60 15.09
CA VAL A 126 -13.21 -22.21 14.64
C VAL A 126 -14.53 -21.43 14.67
N LEU A 127 -15.63 -22.04 14.23
CA LEU A 127 -16.96 -21.44 14.27
C LEU A 127 -17.41 -21.12 15.71
N SER A 128 -17.08 -22.00 16.67
CA SER A 128 -17.43 -21.79 18.08
C SER A 128 -16.63 -20.63 18.70
N GLU A 129 -15.33 -20.56 18.42
CA GLU A 129 -14.48 -19.45 18.88
C GLU A 129 -14.94 -18.10 18.29
N LEU A 130 -15.29 -18.09 17.00
CA LEU A 130 -15.83 -16.91 16.33
C LEU A 130 -17.14 -16.44 16.99
N HIS A 131 -18.04 -17.38 17.29
CA HIS A 131 -19.30 -17.10 17.97
C HIS A 131 -19.09 -16.51 19.37
N GLU A 132 -18.17 -17.04 20.17
CA GLU A 132 -17.84 -16.51 21.49
C GLU A 132 -17.30 -15.08 21.43
N LYS A 133 -16.35 -14.81 20.52
CA LYS A 133 -15.77 -13.46 20.34
C LYS A 133 -16.82 -12.44 19.94
N ILE A 134 -17.68 -12.78 18.98
CA ILE A 134 -18.75 -11.88 18.50
C ILE A 134 -19.72 -11.57 19.64
N ASN A 135 -20.20 -12.60 20.35
CA ASN A 135 -21.15 -12.39 21.44
C ASN A 135 -20.56 -11.65 22.64
N SER A 136 -19.29 -11.93 22.97
CA SER A 136 -18.57 -11.20 24.01
C SER A 136 -18.56 -9.70 23.69
N TYR A 137 -18.21 -9.30 22.46
CA TYR A 137 -18.25 -7.89 22.06
C TYR A 137 -19.66 -7.31 22.05
N LEU A 138 -20.64 -8.01 21.46
CA LEU A 138 -22.03 -7.53 21.40
C LEU A 138 -22.64 -7.32 22.80
N SER A 139 -22.21 -8.11 23.79
CA SER A 139 -22.65 -7.96 25.19
C SER A 139 -22.13 -6.67 25.85
N THR A 140 -21.03 -6.10 25.35
CA THR A 140 -20.48 -4.83 25.84
C THR A 140 -21.17 -3.60 25.26
N LEU A 141 -21.97 -3.77 24.18
CA LEU A 141 -22.65 -2.65 23.55
C LEU A 141 -23.89 -2.23 24.36
N PRO A 142 -24.15 -0.92 24.52
CA PRO A 142 -25.34 -0.44 25.21
C PRO A 142 -26.60 -0.92 24.47
N LYS A 143 -27.52 -1.56 25.20
CA LYS A 143 -28.78 -2.03 24.62
C LYS A 143 -29.54 -0.85 23.98
N PRO A 144 -30.07 -1.01 22.75
CA PRO A 144 -30.81 0.05 22.09
C PRO A 144 -32.02 0.43 22.95
N LYS A 145 -32.18 1.74 23.22
CA LYS A 145 -33.34 2.29 23.96
C LYS A 145 -34.62 1.91 23.20
N GLN A 146 -35.46 1.08 23.80
CA GLN A 146 -36.80 0.81 23.28
C GLN A 146 -37.56 2.14 23.17
N LYS A 147 -38.05 2.46 21.96
CA LYS A 147 -39.00 3.56 21.76
C LYS A 147 -40.28 3.21 22.51
N VAL A 148 -40.53 3.91 23.62
CA VAL A 148 -41.83 3.89 24.31
C VAL A 148 -42.87 4.46 23.34
N SER A 149 -43.80 3.61 22.89
CA SER A 149 -45.02 4.01 22.21
C SER A 149 -45.86 4.86 23.18
N LYS A 150 -45.98 6.16 22.89
CA LYS A 150 -46.99 7.00 23.53
C LYS A 150 -48.35 6.63 22.92
N THR A 151 -49.14 5.86 23.66
CA THR A 151 -50.60 5.77 23.47
C THR A 151 -51.20 7.14 23.74
N SER A 152 -51.82 7.74 22.72
CA SER A 152 -52.60 8.98 22.84
C SER A 152 -53.90 8.70 23.59
N LYS A 153 -54.26 9.60 24.50
CA LYS A 153 -55.63 9.79 24.98
C LYS A 153 -56.26 10.93 24.17
#